data_AF-A0AAE1YRD3-F1
#
_entry.id   AF-A0AAE1YRD3-F1
#
_cell.length_a   1.000
_cell.length_b   1.000
_cell.length_c   1.000
_cell.angle_alpha   90.00
_cell.angle_beta   90.00
_cell.angle_gamma   90.00
#
_symmetry.space_group_name_H-M   'P 1'
#
loop_
_entity.id
_entity.type
_entity.pdbx_description
1 polymer ?
#
loop_
_entity_poly.entity_id
_entity_poly.type
_entity_poly.pdbx_seq_one_letter_code
_entity_poly.pdbx_strand_id
1 'polypeptide(L)'
;MDSPSNNIFFTDNDFISSFMPIDTNMRNDESSCKNILLKKRKKSLIDLDARYIESIDRFVDKADLRLEMMSKRMGFEFDASEARKKVYEAICKVGPLKVREKLSVAKKWVSDTKSLDFFLAFLMMRRLEFIHMMLDGSV
;
A
#
# COMPACT_ATOMS: atom_id res chain seq x y z
N MET A 1 -26.49 -28.47 -16.45
CA MET A 1 -25.46 -27.45 -16.71
C MET A 1 -26.22 -26.22 -17.13
N ASP A 2 -26.05 -25.11 -16.40
CA ASP A 2 -26.17 -23.72 -16.87
C ASP A 2 -26.27 -22.82 -15.64
N SER A 3 -25.14 -22.25 -15.25
CA SER A 3 -25.08 -21.06 -14.40
C SER A 3 -24.78 -19.87 -15.31
N PRO A 4 -25.51 -18.76 -15.25
CA PRO A 4 -25.11 -17.56 -15.96
C PRO A 4 -24.01 -16.88 -15.15
N SER A 5 -22.81 -16.85 -15.71
CA SER A 5 -21.70 -16.03 -15.25
C SER A 5 -22.04 -14.55 -15.47
N ASN A 6 -22.36 -13.85 -14.37
CA ASN A 6 -22.47 -12.39 -14.33
C ASN A 6 -21.07 -11.78 -14.49
N ASN A 7 -20.66 -11.54 -15.73
CA ASN A 7 -19.54 -10.66 -16.02
C ASN A 7 -20.00 -9.21 -15.82
N ILE A 8 -19.74 -8.66 -14.64
CA ILE A 8 -19.79 -7.21 -14.41
C ILE A 8 -18.53 -6.63 -15.07
N PHE A 9 -18.61 -6.41 -16.37
CA PHE A 9 -17.63 -5.63 -17.11
C PHE A 9 -18.03 -4.17 -16.97
N PHE A 10 -17.38 -3.44 -16.07
CA PHE A 10 -17.52 -1.98 -16.06
C PHE A 10 -16.80 -1.46 -17.29
N THR A 11 -17.56 -0.95 -18.26
CA THR A 11 -16.96 -0.25 -19.39
C THR A 11 -16.65 1.18 -18.97
N ASP A 12 -15.57 1.77 -19.52
CA ASP A 12 -15.15 3.15 -19.18
C ASP A 12 -16.26 4.20 -19.37
N ASN A 13 -17.25 3.90 -20.22
CA ASN A 13 -18.43 4.74 -20.44
C ASN A 13 -19.41 4.76 -19.25
N ASP A 14 -19.51 3.68 -18.48
CA ASP A 14 -20.44 3.59 -17.36
C ASP A 14 -19.97 4.45 -16.18
N PHE A 15 -18.65 4.53 -15.97
CA PHE A 15 -18.05 5.38 -14.95
C PHE A 15 -18.28 6.87 -15.22
N ILE A 16 -18.13 7.30 -16.48
CA ILE A 16 -18.27 8.72 -16.86
C ILE A 16 -19.74 9.17 -16.83
N SER A 17 -20.69 8.28 -17.17
CA SER A 17 -22.12 8.63 -17.16
C SER A 17 -22.68 8.92 -15.78
N SER A 18 -22.10 8.36 -14.71
CA SER A 18 -22.52 8.62 -13.34
C SER A 18 -22.26 10.06 -12.87
N PHE A 19 -21.45 10.84 -13.60
CA PHE A 19 -21.03 12.18 -13.21
C PHE A 19 -21.65 13.30 -14.05
N MET A 20 -22.44 12.99 -15.09
CA MET A 20 -23.01 13.97 -16.01
C MET A 20 -24.51 14.17 -15.75
N PRO A 21 -25.01 15.40 -15.48
CA PRO A 21 -26.44 15.67 -15.51
C PRO A 21 -26.94 15.72 -16.96
N ILE A 22 -27.90 14.85 -17.30
CA ILE A 22 -28.54 14.82 -18.62
C ILE A 22 -29.63 15.90 -18.66
N ASP A 23 -29.33 17.07 -19.24
CA ASP A 23 -30.33 18.08 -19.56
C ASP A 23 -30.90 17.85 -20.97
N THR A 24 -31.92 17.01 -21.09
CA THR A 24 -32.79 16.97 -22.29
C THR A 24 -33.71 18.19 -22.27
N ASN A 25 -33.49 19.15 -23.17
CA ASN A 25 -34.30 20.35 -23.31
C ASN A 25 -34.97 20.41 -24.69
N MET A 26 -36.29 20.62 -24.76
CA MET A 26 -36.95 21.22 -25.93
C MET A 26 -38.24 21.95 -25.52
N ARG A 27 -38.25 23.28 -25.65
CA ARG A 27 -39.32 24.07 -26.31
C ARG A 27 -38.85 25.51 -26.54
N ASN A 28 -39.01 25.95 -27.79
CA ASN A 28 -38.72 27.29 -28.29
C ASN A 28 -39.79 28.28 -27.81
N ASP A 29 -39.38 29.48 -27.44
CA ASP A 29 -40.10 30.73 -27.73
C ASP A 29 -39.13 31.91 -27.72
N GLU A 30 -39.24 32.76 -28.73
CA GLU A 30 -38.36 33.90 -28.97
C GLU A 30 -38.83 35.15 -28.21
N SER A 31 -37.93 35.80 -27.46
CA SER A 31 -37.74 37.27 -27.50
C SER A 31 -36.68 37.77 -26.51
N SER A 32 -35.85 38.68 -27.00
CA SER A 32 -35.11 39.74 -26.30
C SER A 32 -34.13 39.45 -25.13
N CYS A 33 -33.87 38.21 -24.70
CA CYS A 33 -32.91 37.91 -23.61
C CYS A 33 -31.73 36.99 -24.02
N LYS A 34 -31.40 36.91 -25.32
CA LYS A 34 -30.43 35.92 -25.83
C LYS A 34 -28.99 36.14 -25.33
N ASN A 35 -28.57 37.39 -25.04
CA ASN A 35 -27.19 37.67 -24.60
C ASN A 35 -26.91 37.42 -23.10
N ILE A 36 -27.94 37.41 -22.25
CA ILE A 36 -27.78 37.22 -20.79
C ILE A 36 -27.85 35.72 -20.43
N LEU A 37 -28.71 34.95 -21.10
CA LEU A 37 -28.85 33.50 -20.90
C LEU A 37 -27.66 32.70 -21.43
N LEU A 38 -27.08 33.08 -22.57
CA LEU A 38 -25.87 32.44 -23.11
C LEU A 38 -24.63 32.72 -22.26
N LYS A 39 -24.52 33.91 -21.66
CA LYS A 39 -23.46 34.25 -20.69
C LYS A 39 -23.61 33.45 -19.39
N LYS A 40 -24.85 33.22 -18.90
CA LYS A 40 -25.10 32.40 -17.72
C LYS A 40 -24.77 30.92 -17.94
N ARG A 41 -25.17 30.33 -19.08
CA ARG A 41 -24.84 28.93 -19.44
C ARG A 41 -23.35 28.69 -19.67
N LYS A 42 -22.62 29.65 -20.26
CA LYS A 42 -21.16 29.55 -20.39
C LYS A 42 -20.44 29.62 -19.04
N LYS A 43 -20.91 30.46 -18.11
CA LYS A 43 -20.35 30.53 -16.75
C LYS A 43 -20.59 29.25 -15.94
N SER A 44 -21.76 28.62 -16.06
CA SER A 44 -22.05 27.35 -15.35
C SER A 44 -21.25 26.17 -15.88
N LEU A 45 -20.92 26.15 -17.18
CA LEU A 45 -20.09 25.10 -17.78
C LEU A 45 -18.62 25.24 -17.34
N ILE A 46 -18.08 26.47 -17.35
CA ILE A 46 -16.72 26.76 -16.84
C ILE A 46 -16.60 26.41 -15.34
N ASP A 47 -17.65 26.65 -14.56
CA ASP A 47 -17.74 26.29 -13.14
C ASP A 47 -17.85 24.76 -12.91
N LEU A 48 -18.46 24.03 -13.85
CA LEU A 48 -18.49 22.56 -13.82
C LEU A 48 -17.11 21.98 -14.16
N ASP A 49 -16.45 22.49 -15.20
CA ASP A 49 -15.10 22.08 -15.60
C ASP A 49 -14.09 22.39 -14.49
N ALA A 50 -14.18 23.56 -13.85
CA ALA A 50 -13.32 23.91 -12.72
C ALA A 50 -13.50 22.95 -11.53
N ARG A 51 -14.74 22.60 -11.17
CA ARG A 51 -15.01 21.60 -10.12
C ARG A 51 -14.53 20.20 -10.50
N TYR A 52 -14.64 19.84 -11.78
CA TYR A 52 -14.17 18.56 -12.29
C TYR A 52 -12.64 18.46 -12.21
N ILE A 53 -11.94 19.50 -12.67
CA ILE A 53 -10.47 19.59 -12.57
C ILE A 53 -10.04 19.51 -11.11
N GLU A 54 -10.68 20.28 -10.22
CA GLU A 54 -10.38 20.22 -8.78
C GLU A 54 -10.63 18.82 -8.17
N SER A 55 -11.66 18.11 -8.64
CA SER A 55 -11.95 16.75 -8.17
C SER A 55 -10.90 15.73 -8.63
N ILE A 56 -10.35 15.92 -9.83
CA ILE A 56 -9.24 15.12 -10.35
C ILE A 56 -7.98 15.41 -9.56
N ASP A 57 -7.63 16.68 -9.34
CA ASP A 57 -6.43 17.05 -8.59
C ASP A 57 -6.45 16.43 -7.19
N ARG A 58 -7.58 16.56 -6.48
CA ARG A 58 -7.76 15.93 -5.16
C ARG A 58 -7.71 14.39 -5.21
N PHE A 59 -8.14 13.79 -6.32
CA PHE A 59 -8.07 12.35 -6.51
C PHE A 59 -6.62 11.90 -6.72
N VAL A 60 -5.86 12.61 -7.56
CA VAL A 60 -4.44 12.37 -7.80
C VAL A 60 -3.66 12.49 -6.51
N ASP A 61 -3.86 13.57 -5.73
CA ASP A 61 -3.19 13.77 -4.44
C ASP A 61 -3.46 12.60 -3.47
N LYS A 62 -4.71 12.13 -3.40
CA LYS A 62 -5.08 10.98 -2.55
C LYS A 62 -4.49 9.67 -3.06
N ALA A 63 -4.43 9.49 -4.38
CA ALA A 63 -3.84 8.31 -5.00
C ALA A 63 -2.34 8.26 -4.73
N ASP A 64 -1.64 9.38 -4.89
CA ASP A 64 -0.21 9.52 -4.62
C ASP A 64 0.12 9.27 -3.15
N LEU A 65 -0.64 9.86 -2.22
CA LEU A 65 -0.47 9.61 -0.79
C LEU A 65 -0.62 8.12 -0.46
N ARG A 66 -1.64 7.47 -1.02
CA ARG A 66 -1.89 6.05 -0.79
C ARG A 66 -0.80 5.17 -1.41
N LEU A 67 -0.29 5.54 -2.59
CA LEU A 67 0.81 4.84 -3.24
C LEU A 67 2.12 4.99 -2.44
N GLU A 68 2.39 6.17 -1.92
CA GLU A 68 3.53 6.43 -1.04
C GLU A 68 3.46 5.56 0.22
N MET A 69 2.29 5.48 0.86
CA MET A 69 2.08 4.61 2.04
C MET A 69 2.31 3.14 1.71
N MET A 70 1.82 2.66 0.56
CA MET A 70 2.05 1.28 0.11
C MET A 70 3.53 1.02 -0.16
N SER A 71 4.20 1.94 -0.84
CA SER A 71 5.64 1.85 -1.12
C SER A 71 6.47 1.76 0.17
N LYS A 72 6.21 2.64 1.15
CA LYS A 72 6.86 2.60 2.48
C LYS A 72 6.62 1.28 3.20
N ARG A 73 5.38 0.78 3.19
CA ARG A 73 5.03 -0.49 3.83
C ARG A 73 5.72 -1.68 3.16
N MET A 74 5.70 -1.75 1.83
CA MET A 74 6.39 -2.81 1.09
C MET A 74 7.90 -2.77 1.32
N GLY A 75 8.50 -1.57 1.32
CA GLY A 75 9.92 -1.39 1.66
C GLY A 75 10.25 -1.92 3.05
N PHE A 76 9.46 -1.53 4.06
CA PHE A 76 9.64 -2.03 5.43
C PHE A 76 9.50 -3.56 5.53
N GLU A 77 8.48 -4.14 4.89
CA GLU A 77 8.26 -5.59 4.90
C GLU A 77 9.39 -6.36 4.19
N PHE A 78 9.93 -5.80 3.11
CA PHE A 78 11.09 -6.33 2.40
C PHE A 78 12.35 -6.28 3.27
N ASP A 79 12.67 -5.12 3.84
CA ASP A 79 13.84 -4.92 4.72
C ASP A 79 13.77 -5.85 5.94
N ALA A 80 12.61 -5.98 6.57
CA ALA A 80 12.41 -6.90 7.69
C ALA A 80 12.63 -8.36 7.28
N SER A 81 12.23 -8.74 6.07
CA SER A 81 12.43 -10.10 5.55
C SER A 81 13.90 -10.39 5.24
N GLU A 82 14.62 -9.41 4.66
CA GLU A 82 16.05 -9.52 4.44
C GLU A 82 16.83 -9.60 5.76
N ALA A 83 16.48 -8.78 6.74
CA ALA A 83 17.07 -8.83 8.08
C ALA A 83 16.88 -10.21 8.73
N ARG A 84 15.67 -10.77 8.71
CA ARG A 84 15.38 -12.12 9.23
C ARG A 84 16.20 -13.20 8.54
N LYS A 85 16.39 -13.10 7.22
CA LYS A 85 17.23 -14.02 6.45
C LYS A 85 18.70 -13.96 6.92
N LYS A 86 19.26 -12.76 7.09
CA LYS A 86 20.63 -12.55 7.59
C LYS A 86 20.83 -13.14 8.99
N VAL A 87 19.85 -12.95 9.88
CA VAL A 87 19.86 -13.56 11.23
C VAL A 87 19.93 -15.08 11.16
N TYR A 88 19.05 -15.69 10.38
CA TYR A 88 19.02 -17.15 10.24
C TYR A 88 20.32 -17.70 9.64
N GLU A 89 20.88 -17.01 8.64
CA GLU A 89 22.17 -17.38 8.04
C GLU A 89 23.32 -17.30 9.06
N ALA A 90 23.35 -16.26 9.90
CA ALA A 90 24.34 -16.10 10.94
C ALA A 90 24.26 -17.22 12.00
N ILE A 91 23.05 -17.65 12.37
CA ILE A 91 22.83 -18.80 13.26
C ILE A 91 23.30 -20.10 12.62
N CYS A 92 23.01 -20.30 11.33
CA CYS A 92 23.40 -21.51 10.61
C CYS A 92 24.92 -21.72 10.51
N LYS A 93 25.71 -20.64 10.56
CA LYS A 93 27.19 -20.67 10.58
C LYS A 93 27.77 -21.10 11.94
N VAL A 94 26.97 -21.09 13.00
CA VAL A 94 27.43 -21.46 14.34
C VAL A 94 27.16 -22.94 14.59
N GLY A 95 28.23 -23.74 14.64
CA GLY A 95 28.32 -25.09 15.23
C GLY A 95 27.22 -26.14 14.93
N PRO A 96 27.24 -27.30 15.62
CA PRO A 96 26.27 -28.37 15.43
C PRO A 96 24.97 -28.10 16.22
N LEU A 97 24.29 -26.98 15.95
CA LEU A 97 22.94 -26.73 16.47
C LEU A 97 21.88 -27.53 15.71
N LYS A 98 20.93 -28.11 16.43
CA LYS A 98 19.78 -28.79 15.83
C LYS A 98 18.86 -27.77 15.17
N VAL A 99 18.15 -28.18 14.11
CA VAL A 99 17.21 -27.31 13.37
C VAL A 99 16.20 -26.63 14.31
N ARG A 100 15.68 -27.36 15.30
CA ARG A 100 14.72 -26.84 16.28
C ARG A 100 15.32 -25.71 17.13
N GLU A 101 16.56 -25.87 17.58
CA GLU A 101 17.26 -24.85 18.37
C GLU A 101 17.52 -23.60 17.52
N LYS A 102 17.97 -23.78 16.27
CA LYS A 102 18.16 -22.68 15.31
C LYS A 102 16.89 -21.86 15.09
N LEU A 103 15.75 -22.53 14.93
CA LEU A 103 14.45 -21.87 14.77
C LEU A 103 14.00 -21.13 16.04
N SER A 104 14.19 -21.71 17.22
CA SER A 104 13.87 -21.05 18.49
C SER A 104 14.69 -19.77 18.71
N VAL A 105 15.99 -19.82 18.44
CA VAL A 105 16.90 -18.67 18.58
C VAL A 105 16.55 -17.59 17.56
N ALA A 106 16.33 -17.98 16.29
CA ALA A 106 15.93 -17.04 15.25
C ALA A 106 14.65 -16.31 15.63
N LYS A 107 13.64 -17.02 16.14
CA LYS A 107 12.38 -16.43 16.61
C LYS A 107 12.60 -15.42 17.74
N LYS A 108 13.48 -15.71 18.71
CA LYS A 108 13.77 -14.82 19.84
C LYS A 108 14.52 -13.56 19.39
N TRP A 109 15.46 -13.67 18.46
CA TRP A 109 16.21 -12.50 17.92
C TRP A 109 15.43 -11.65 16.91
N VAL A 110 14.40 -12.18 16.25
CA VAL A 110 13.49 -11.33 15.45
C VAL A 110 12.81 -10.29 16.34
N SER A 111 12.50 -10.65 17.60
CA SER A 111 11.89 -9.74 18.58
C SER A 111 12.91 -8.95 19.41
N ASP A 112 14.12 -9.46 19.59
CA ASP A 112 15.15 -8.87 20.44
C ASP A 112 16.43 -8.59 19.65
N THR A 113 16.46 -7.40 19.02
CA THR A 113 17.59 -6.91 18.23
C THR A 113 18.83 -6.63 19.07
N LYS A 114 18.69 -6.29 20.35
CA LYS A 114 19.84 -6.02 21.22
C LYS A 114 20.68 -7.27 21.44
N SER A 115 20.03 -8.39 21.74
CA SER A 115 20.70 -9.69 21.87
C SER A 115 21.39 -10.13 20.58
N LEU A 116 20.82 -9.79 19.42
CA LEU A 116 21.43 -10.07 18.13
C LEU A 116 22.71 -9.24 17.91
N ASP A 117 22.70 -7.95 18.26
CA ASP A 117 23.89 -7.10 18.13
C ASP A 117 25.05 -7.62 19.00
N PHE A 118 24.74 -8.04 20.24
CA PHE A 118 25.72 -8.73 21.10
C PHE A 118 26.23 -10.03 20.47
N PHE A 119 25.35 -10.84 19.90
CA PHE A 119 25.74 -12.07 19.21
C PHE A 119 26.70 -11.81 18.04
N LEU A 120 26.42 -10.78 17.23
CA LEU A 120 27.27 -10.41 16.10
C LEU A 120 28.63 -9.88 16.56
N ALA A 121 28.71 -9.21 17.73
CA ALA A 121 29.96 -8.74 18.31
C ALA A 121 30.86 -9.88 18.85
N PHE A 122 30.31 -11.06 19.17
CA PHE A 122 31.12 -12.18 19.66
C PHE A 122 31.95 -12.84 18.54
N LEU A 123 33.14 -13.31 18.91
CA LEU A 123 33.94 -14.24 18.11
C LEU A 123 33.17 -15.54 17.88
N MET A 124 33.34 -16.16 16.71
CA MET A 124 32.62 -17.39 16.33
C MET A 124 32.67 -18.49 17.39
N MET A 125 33.80 -18.63 18.11
CA MET A 125 33.97 -19.64 19.15
C MET A 125 33.09 -19.41 20.39
N ARG A 126 32.75 -18.14 20.70
CA ARG A 126 31.89 -17.77 21.85
C ARG A 126 30.42 -17.65 21.50
N ARG A 127 30.09 -17.59 20.21
CA ARG A 127 28.70 -17.50 19.72
C ARG A 127 27.87 -18.72 20.08
N LEU A 128 28.47 -19.91 20.08
CA LEU A 128 27.78 -21.16 20.43
C LEU A 128 27.35 -21.15 21.90
N GLU A 129 28.24 -20.76 22.80
CA GLU A 129 27.98 -20.66 24.24
C GLU A 129 26.87 -19.63 24.54
N PHE A 130 26.90 -18.48 23.87
CA PHE A 130 25.85 -17.49 23.99
C PHE A 130 24.48 -18.01 23.54
N ILE A 131 24.42 -18.76 22.42
CA ILE A 131 23.17 -19.37 21.96
C ILE A 131 22.64 -20.39 22.99
N HIS A 132 23.50 -21.23 23.56
CA HIS A 132 23.10 -22.18 24.59
C HIS A 132 22.54 -21.47 25.83
N MET A 133 23.22 -20.45 26.33
CA MET A 133 22.75 -19.63 27.45
C MET A 133 21.37 -19.01 27.20
N MET A 134 21.13 -18.59 25.95
CA MET A 134 19.86 -17.99 25.54
C MET A 134 18.72 -19.01 25.44
N LEU A 135 19.03 -20.25 25.03
CA LEU A 135 18.11 -21.37 24.96
C LEU A 135 17.74 -21.90 26.35
N ASP A 136 18.70 -21.91 27.27
CA ASP A 136 18.51 -22.35 28.65
C ASP A 136 17.75 -21.31 29.51
N GLY A 137 17.54 -20.10 28.96
CA GLY A 137 16.81 -19.03 29.64
C GLY A 137 17.63 -18.24 30.65
N SER A 138 18.97 -18.35 30.61
CA SER A 138 19.90 -17.60 31.45
C SER A 138 20.21 -16.19 30.95
N VAL A 139 19.61 -15.76 29.82
CA VAL A 139 19.75 -14.42 29.19
C VAL A 139 18.39 -13.82 28.89
#